data_AF-A0A399SKF0-F1
#
_entry.id   AF-A0A399SKF0-F1
#
_cell.length_a   1.000
_cell.length_b   1.000
_cell.length_c   1.000
_cell.angle_alpha   90.00
_cell.angle_beta   90.00
_cell.angle_gamma   90.00
#
_symmetry.space_group_name_H-M   'P 1'
#
loop_
_entity.id
_entity.type
_entity.pdbx_description
1 polymer ?
#
loop_
_entity_poly.entity_id
_entity_poly.type
_entity_poly.pdbx_seq_one_letter_code
_entity_poly.pdbx_strand_id
1 'polypeptide(L)'
;SRSARLRRLATVTRDRLLDDLAEIGASDRAASLGELARSAADEVAGVSVVFLVCGTGAGPAAIRSAAVRFPPGVQVVAVVCDPEVEPGLRRLGDLSVLTIGYLEDLRGALQRSAA
;
A
#
# COMPACT_ATOMS: atom_id res chain seq x y z
N SER A 1 18.44 -1.95 14.05
CA SER A 1 17.59 -1.44 12.96
C SER A 1 16.56 -0.50 13.57
N ARG A 2 16.46 0.76 13.12
CA ARG A 2 15.50 1.72 13.68
C ARG A 2 14.16 1.47 12.98
N SER A 3 13.13 0.99 13.69
CA SER A 3 11.82 0.76 13.06
C SER A 3 11.25 2.08 12.54
N ALA A 4 10.60 2.03 11.37
CA ALA A 4 9.91 3.17 10.83
C ALA A 4 8.72 3.48 11.76
N ARG A 5 8.60 4.72 12.23
CA ARG A 5 7.44 5.11 13.05
C ARG A 5 6.24 5.22 12.14
N LEU A 6 5.22 4.37 12.36
CA LEU A 6 3.98 4.51 11.63
C LEU A 6 3.19 5.71 12.15
N ARG A 7 2.65 6.48 11.20
CA ARG A 7 1.63 7.48 11.47
C ARG A 7 0.28 6.88 11.12
N ARG A 8 -0.66 6.90 12.06
CA ARG A 8 -2.08 6.62 11.77
C ARG A 8 -2.69 7.86 11.14
N LEU A 9 -3.42 7.67 10.05
CA LEU A 9 -4.22 8.72 9.41
C LEU A 9 -5.66 8.63 9.91
N ALA A 10 -6.31 9.75 10.13
CA ALA A 10 -7.67 9.88 10.61
C ALA A 10 -8.66 9.53 9.48
N THR A 11 -9.13 8.29 9.46
CA THR A 11 -10.08 7.79 8.44
C THR A 11 -11.55 8.04 8.80
N VAL A 12 -11.84 8.80 9.86
CA VAL A 12 -13.20 9.05 10.37
C VAL A 12 -14.07 9.87 9.41
N THR A 13 -13.47 10.81 8.68
CA THR A 13 -14.14 11.61 7.65
C THR A 13 -13.19 11.83 6.49
N ARG A 14 -13.75 12.11 5.30
CA ARG A 14 -12.96 12.44 4.12
C ARG A 14 -12.01 13.62 4.38
N ASP A 15 -12.52 14.70 4.95
CA ASP A 15 -11.73 15.92 5.13
C ASP A 15 -10.57 15.70 6.09
N ARG A 16 -10.78 14.98 7.20
CA ARG A 16 -9.69 14.63 8.13
C ARG A 16 -8.63 13.72 7.52
N LEU A 17 -9.05 12.79 6.67
CA LEU A 17 -8.09 11.97 5.93
C LEU A 17 -7.29 12.82 4.94
N LEU A 18 -7.96 13.75 4.24
CA LEU A 18 -7.29 14.65 3.29
C LEU A 18 -6.32 15.60 3.98
N ASP A 19 -6.67 16.12 5.16
CA ASP A 19 -5.78 16.94 5.98
C ASP A 19 -4.50 16.15 6.34
N ASP A 20 -4.66 14.92 6.83
CA ASP A 20 -3.52 14.07 7.19
C ASP A 20 -2.67 13.64 5.98
N LEU A 21 -3.31 13.39 4.83
CA LEU A 21 -2.61 13.08 3.58
C LEU A 21 -1.85 14.29 3.03
N ALA A 22 -2.38 15.51 3.20
CA ALA A 22 -1.73 16.73 2.73
C ALA A 22 -0.40 17.02 3.47
N GLU A 23 -0.24 16.48 4.68
CA GLU A 23 1.01 16.56 5.44
C GLU A 23 2.08 15.54 4.97
N ILE A 24 1.73 14.60 4.09
CA ILE A 24 2.69 13.61 3.58
C ILE A 24 3.59 14.28 2.54
N GLY A 25 4.89 14.33 2.85
CA GLY A 25 5.92 14.86 1.97
C GLY A 25 7.05 13.87 1.68
N ALA A 26 7.85 14.16 0.67
CA ALA A 26 9.06 13.41 0.36
C ALA A 26 10.16 13.66 1.40
N SER A 27 10.98 12.65 1.68
CA SER A 27 12.13 12.76 2.57
C SER A 27 13.23 11.78 2.16
N ASP A 28 14.48 12.22 2.19
CA ASP A 28 15.66 11.36 1.98
C ASP A 28 15.84 10.33 3.10
N ARG A 29 15.12 10.49 4.21
CA ARG A 29 15.09 9.57 5.35
C ARG A 29 13.80 8.73 5.40
N ALA A 30 13.02 8.73 4.31
CA ALA A 30 11.83 7.90 4.22
C ALA A 30 12.21 6.42 4.35
N ALA A 31 11.41 5.69 5.12
CA ALA A 31 11.58 4.25 5.25
C ALA A 31 11.26 3.55 3.92
N SER A 32 12.00 2.47 3.65
CA SER A 32 11.68 1.61 2.51
C SER A 32 10.32 0.93 2.68
N LEU A 33 9.73 0.52 1.56
CA LEU A 33 8.46 -0.22 1.55
C LEU A 33 8.50 -1.46 2.46
N GLY A 34 9.65 -2.15 2.51
CA GLY A 34 9.84 -3.31 3.38
C GLY A 34 9.94 -2.98 4.87
N GLU A 35 10.49 -1.82 5.23
CA GLU A 35 10.53 -1.34 6.62
C GLU A 35 9.15 -0.88 7.10
N LEU A 36 8.39 -0.22 6.23
CA LEU A 36 6.99 0.15 6.51
C LEU A 36 6.12 -1.11 6.67
N ALA A 37 6.24 -2.08 5.77
CA ALA A 37 5.48 -3.33 5.84
C ALA A 37 5.79 -4.13 7.11
N ARG A 38 7.07 -4.21 7.50
CA ARG A 38 7.46 -4.85 8.77
C ARG A 38 6.87 -4.14 9.97
N SER A 39 7.02 -2.81 10.04
CA SER A 39 6.49 -2.02 11.16
C SER A 39 4.97 -2.17 11.25
N ALA A 40 4.27 -2.20 10.10
CA ALA A 40 2.82 -2.40 10.05
C ALA A 40 2.39 -3.80 10.52
N ALA A 41 3.11 -4.84 10.11
CA ALA A 41 2.88 -6.20 10.56
C ALA A 41 3.10 -6.36 12.09
N ASP A 42 4.08 -5.64 12.65
CA ASP A 42 4.39 -5.67 14.08
C ASP A 42 3.38 -4.87 14.92
N GLU A 43 2.89 -3.73 14.43
CA GLU A 43 2.05 -2.81 15.21
C GLU A 43 0.55 -3.12 15.15
N VAL A 44 0.06 -3.79 14.11
CA VAL A 44 -1.39 -3.97 13.87
C VAL A 44 -1.74 -5.46 13.88
N ALA A 45 -2.28 -5.93 15.01
CA ALA A 45 -2.80 -7.29 15.13
C ALA A 45 -4.16 -7.44 14.44
N GLY A 46 -4.42 -8.63 13.89
CA GLY A 46 -5.75 -9.00 13.36
C GLY A 46 -6.11 -8.38 12.01
N VAL A 47 -5.12 -7.91 11.23
CA VAL A 47 -5.35 -7.39 9.88
C VAL A 47 -5.71 -8.54 8.94
N SER A 48 -6.78 -8.38 8.15
CA SER A 48 -7.17 -9.33 7.09
C SER A 48 -6.68 -8.88 5.71
N VAL A 49 -6.60 -7.58 5.47
CA VAL A 49 -6.23 -6.99 4.18
C VAL A 49 -5.27 -5.82 4.39
N VAL A 50 -4.20 -5.78 3.61
CA VAL A 50 -3.23 -4.68 3.58
C VAL A 50 -3.16 -4.08 2.19
N PHE A 51 -3.22 -2.74 2.12
CA PHE A 51 -2.96 -1.99 0.89
C PHE A 51 -1.57 -1.35 0.95
N LEU A 52 -0.69 -1.74 0.03
CA LEU A 52 0.61 -1.10 -0.17
C LEU A 52 0.49 -0.07 -1.31
N VAL A 53 0.31 1.20 -0.98
CA VAL A 53 0.22 2.27 -1.98
C VAL A 53 1.62 2.73 -2.38
N CYS A 54 1.93 2.63 -3.66
CA CYS A 54 3.26 2.80 -4.23
C CYS A 54 3.21 3.71 -5.47
N GLY A 55 4.28 4.47 -5.70
CA GLY A 55 4.50 5.15 -6.99
C GLY A 55 5.39 4.32 -7.93
N THR A 56 5.77 4.91 -9.06
CA THR A 56 6.59 4.30 -10.11
C THR A 56 7.96 3.78 -9.64
N GLY A 57 8.52 4.34 -8.55
CA GLY A 57 9.79 3.90 -7.97
C GLY A 57 9.75 2.53 -7.28
N ALA A 58 8.57 1.96 -7.01
CA ALA A 58 8.44 0.66 -6.35
C ALA A 58 8.52 -0.49 -7.37
N GLY A 59 9.72 -1.01 -7.59
CA GLY A 59 9.92 -2.16 -8.47
C GLY A 59 9.22 -3.44 -7.97
N PRO A 60 8.89 -4.39 -8.88
CA PRO A 60 8.18 -5.63 -8.53
C PRO A 60 8.85 -6.46 -7.42
N ALA A 61 10.18 -6.47 -7.37
CA ALA A 61 10.92 -7.20 -6.34
C ALA A 61 10.76 -6.57 -4.95
N ALA A 62 10.73 -5.24 -4.86
CA ALA A 62 10.51 -4.53 -3.60
C ALA A 62 9.09 -4.76 -3.07
N ILE A 63 8.09 -4.72 -3.97
CA ILE A 63 6.69 -5.02 -3.64
C ILE A 63 6.56 -6.45 -3.10
N ARG A 64 7.11 -7.45 -3.81
CA ARG A 64 7.09 -8.85 -3.35
C ARG A 64 7.78 -9.01 -1.99
N SER A 65 8.95 -8.39 -1.81
CA SER A 65 9.71 -8.45 -0.55
C SER A 65 8.97 -7.81 0.63
N ALA A 66 8.20 -6.75 0.38
CA ALA A 66 7.34 -6.12 1.39
C ALA A 66 6.12 -6.99 1.72
N ALA A 67 5.47 -7.57 0.70
CA ALA A 67 4.27 -8.40 0.89
C ALA A 67 4.53 -9.63 1.79
N VAL A 68 5.68 -10.28 1.67
CA VAL A 68 6.03 -11.44 2.51
C VAL A 68 6.33 -11.10 3.98
N ARG A 69 6.24 -9.83 4.39
CA ARG A 69 6.37 -9.42 5.80
C ARG A 69 5.09 -9.61 6.60
N PHE A 70 3.95 -9.73 5.92
CA PHE A 70 2.68 -9.94 6.59
C PHE A 70 2.46 -11.42 6.92
N PRO A 71 1.80 -11.73 8.06
CA PRO A 71 1.48 -13.11 8.42
C PRO A 71 0.66 -13.84 7.36
N PRO A 72 0.69 -15.19 7.36
CA PRO A 72 -0.20 -15.98 6.52
C PRO A 72 -1.67 -15.62 6.74
N GLY A 73 -2.47 -15.62 5.66
CA GLY A 73 -3.89 -15.25 5.70
C GLY A 73 -4.16 -13.75 5.56
N VAL A 74 -3.14 -12.89 5.57
CA VAL A 74 -3.28 -11.47 5.21
C VAL A 74 -3.24 -11.31 3.70
N GLN A 75 -4.32 -10.81 3.11
CA GLN A 75 -4.36 -10.48 1.68
C GLN A 75 -3.63 -9.16 1.44
N VAL A 76 -2.62 -9.17 0.59
CA VAL A 76 -1.84 -7.96 0.28
C VAL A 76 -2.22 -7.46 -1.11
N VAL A 77 -2.66 -6.20 -1.20
CA VAL A 77 -2.95 -5.51 -2.45
C VAL A 77 -1.95 -4.37 -2.61
N ALA A 78 -0.99 -4.53 -3.51
CA ALA A 78 -0.12 -3.45 -3.91
C ALA A 78 -0.82 -2.57 -4.96
N VAL A 79 -1.01 -1.30 -4.66
CA VAL A 79 -1.54 -0.30 -5.59
C VAL A 79 -0.37 0.50 -6.13
N VAL A 80 -0.04 0.32 -7.41
CA VAL A 80 1.03 1.02 -8.11
C VAL A 80 0.42 2.13 -8.95
N CYS A 81 0.69 3.37 -8.57
CA CYS A 81 0.29 4.56 -9.31
C CYS A 81 1.33 4.86 -10.38
N ASP A 82 0.97 4.61 -11.63
CA ASP A 82 1.82 4.83 -12.81
C ASP A 82 0.97 5.31 -13.99
N PRO A 83 0.98 6.61 -14.33
CA PRO A 83 0.17 7.16 -15.42
C PRO A 83 0.64 6.71 -16.82
N GLU A 84 1.86 6.18 -16.94
CA GLU A 84 2.47 5.79 -18.22
C GLU A 84 2.25 4.31 -18.54
N VAL A 85 1.63 3.55 -17.63
CA VAL A 85 1.41 2.10 -17.77
C VAL A 85 -0.07 1.78 -17.86
N GLU A 86 -0.41 0.83 -18.72
CA GLU A 86 -1.79 0.36 -18.87
C GLU A 86 -2.33 -0.18 -17.52
N PRO A 87 -3.45 0.36 -17.00
CA PRO A 87 -4.03 -0.09 -15.76
C PRO A 87 -4.39 -1.58 -15.81
N GLY A 88 -4.18 -2.29 -14.70
CA GLY A 88 -4.41 -3.73 -14.69
C GLY A 88 -4.22 -4.38 -13.33
N LEU A 89 -4.82 -5.55 -13.16
CA LEU A 89 -4.70 -6.37 -11.96
C LEU A 89 -3.94 -7.66 -12.27
N ARG A 90 -2.86 -7.90 -11.55
CA ARG A 90 -2.08 -9.15 -11.61
C ARG A 90 -2.10 -9.83 -10.26
N ARG A 91 -2.47 -11.11 -10.20
CA ARG A 91 -2.45 -11.91 -8.97
C ARG A 91 -1.20 -12.80 -8.94
N LEU A 92 -0.54 -12.86 -7.79
CA LEU A 92 0.67 -13.63 -7.51
C LEU A 92 0.53 -14.29 -6.12
N GLY A 93 -0.22 -15.40 -6.06
CA GLY A 93 -0.60 -16.00 -4.77
C GLY A 93 -1.46 -15.04 -3.95
N ASP A 94 -1.08 -14.81 -2.69
CA ASP A 94 -1.78 -13.90 -1.76
C ASP A 94 -1.48 -12.40 -2.01
N LEU A 95 -0.59 -12.11 -2.96
CA LEU A 95 -0.31 -10.75 -3.42
C LEU A 95 -1.11 -10.44 -4.69
N SER A 96 -1.87 -9.36 -4.66
CA SER A 96 -2.42 -8.72 -5.86
C SER A 96 -1.68 -7.42 -6.15
N VAL A 97 -1.28 -7.19 -7.40
CA VAL A 97 -0.70 -5.94 -7.87
C VAL A 97 -1.69 -5.27 -8.80
N LEU A 98 -2.26 -4.16 -8.33
CA LEU A 98 -3.12 -3.27 -9.08
C LEU A 98 -2.30 -2.09 -9.57
N THR A 99 -2.11 -1.98 -10.88
CA THR A 99 -1.58 -0.75 -11.50
C THR A 99 -2.75 0.16 -11.87
N ILE A 100 -2.69 1.43 -11.47
CA ILE A 100 -3.65 2.49 -11.82
C ILE A 100 -2.94 3.65 -12.49
N GLY A 101 -3.58 4.24 -13.50
CA GLY A 101 -3.10 5.46 -14.13
C GLY A 101 -3.67 6.70 -13.45
N TYR A 102 -4.92 6.60 -12.95
CA TYR A 102 -5.64 7.68 -12.29
C TYR A 102 -6.37 7.18 -11.04
N LEU A 103 -6.74 8.11 -10.15
CA LEU A 103 -7.37 7.75 -8.87
C LEU A 103 -8.75 7.12 -9.06
N GLU A 104 -9.45 7.46 -10.13
CA GLU A 104 -10.76 6.94 -10.50
C GLU A 104 -10.72 5.42 -10.74
N ASP A 105 -9.60 4.91 -11.25
CA ASP A 105 -9.38 3.47 -11.50
C ASP A 105 -9.38 2.68 -10.19
N LEU A 106 -8.92 3.30 -9.09
CA LEU A 106 -8.85 2.67 -7.77
C LEU A 106 -10.23 2.27 -7.27
N ARG A 107 -11.25 3.12 -7.47
CA ARG A 107 -12.63 2.83 -7.05
C ARG A 107 -13.14 1.55 -7.71
N GLY A 108 -12.99 1.45 -9.02
CA GLY A 108 -13.43 0.27 -9.78
C GLY A 108 -12.68 -0.99 -9.36
N ALA A 109 -11.38 -0.86 -9.05
CA ALA A 109 -10.57 -1.98 -8.63
C ALA A 109 -10.89 -2.49 -7.21
N LEU A 110 -11.11 -1.58 -6.25
CA LEU A 110 -11.49 -1.93 -4.87
C LEU A 110 -12.84 -2.67 -4.83
N GLN A 111 -13.78 -2.29 -5.69
CA GLN A 111 -15.07 -2.99 -5.82
C GLN A 111 -14.91 -4.45 -6.29
N ARG A 112 -13.85 -4.76 -7.04
CA ARG A 112 -13.57 -6.11 -7.55
C ARG A 112 -12.73 -6.96 -6.59
N SER A 113 -12.01 -6.37 -5.65
CA SER A 113 -11.21 -7.11 -4.66
C SER A 113 -12.00 -7.49 -3.40
N ALA A 114 -13.12 -6.81 -3.14
CA ALA A 114 -14.04 -7.13 -2.04
C ALA A 114 -15.04 -8.26 -2.38
N ALA A 115 -15.03 -8.74 -3.64
CA ALA A 115 -15.83 -9.85 -4.16
C ALA A 115 -14.95 -11.09 -4.35
#